data_AF-A0A1X7LCP6-F1
#
_entry.id   AF-A0A1X7LCP6-F1
#
_cell.length_a   1.000
_cell.length_b   1.000
_cell.length_c   1.000
_cell.angle_alpha   90.00
_cell.angle_beta   90.00
_cell.angle_gamma   90.00
#
_symmetry.space_group_name_H-M   'P 1'
#
loop_
_entity.id
_entity.type
_entity.pdbx_description
1 polymer ?
#
loop_
_entity_poly.entity_id
_entity_poly.type
_entity_poly.pdbx_seq_one_letter_code
_entity_poly.pdbx_strand_id
1 'polypeptide(L)'
;MRVALLRKYGAGGTNGELFVDSTFVCYTIELPWLDNKRSISCIPEGRYLLAKRYSKRFAWHVWVQDVPGRSGILFHPANTASKELRGCIAPVTLLLGLGRGSSSRAAFRKFRK
;
A
#
# COMPACT_ATOMS: atom_id res chain seq x y z
N MET A 1 12.92 2.50 6.07
CA MET A 1 12.48 3.84 5.59
C MET A 1 11.10 4.16 6.14
N ARG A 2 10.89 5.33 6.74
CA ARG A 2 9.58 5.72 7.28
C ARG A 2 8.73 6.36 6.19
N VAL A 3 7.47 5.96 6.08
CA VAL A 3 6.51 6.51 5.13
C VAL A 3 5.31 7.10 5.85
N ALA A 4 4.77 8.20 5.32
CA ALA A 4 3.46 8.72 5.69
C ALA A 4 2.45 8.41 4.57
N LEU A 5 1.28 7.90 4.95
CA LEU A 5 0.16 7.61 4.06
C LEU A 5 -0.97 8.57 4.39
N LEU A 6 -1.28 9.50 3.48
CA LEU A 6 -2.51 10.29 3.56
C LEU A 6 -3.56 9.61 2.69
N ARG A 7 -4.77 9.42 3.22
CA ARG A 7 -5.79 8.60 2.56
C ARG A 7 -7.06 9.37 2.25
N LYS A 8 -7.62 9.04 1.09
CA LYS A 8 -8.99 9.37 0.71
C LYS A 8 -9.79 8.07 0.63
N TYR A 9 -10.62 7.86 1.65
CA TYR A 9 -11.48 6.69 1.77
C TYR A 9 -12.68 6.78 0.82
N GLY A 10 -13.06 5.65 0.24
CA GLY A 10 -14.25 5.55 -0.60
C GLY A 10 -14.81 4.12 -0.59
N ALA A 11 -16.10 3.99 -0.87
CA ALA A 11 -16.79 2.70 -0.82
C ALA A 11 -16.20 1.66 -1.80
N GLY A 12 -15.70 2.11 -2.96
CA GLY A 12 -15.08 1.25 -3.97
C GLY A 12 -13.59 0.97 -3.77
N GLY A 13 -12.94 1.65 -2.83
CA GLY A 13 -11.51 1.52 -2.57
C GLY A 13 -10.93 2.78 -1.92
N THR A 14 -9.73 2.64 -1.39
CA THR A 14 -8.99 3.76 -0.76
C THR A 14 -7.85 4.17 -1.66
N ASN A 15 -7.73 5.47 -1.92
CA ASN A 15 -6.59 6.05 -2.61
C ASN A 15 -5.72 6.77 -1.59
N GLY A 16 -4.41 6.79 -1.81
CA GLY A 16 -3.52 7.50 -0.93
C GLY A 16 -2.40 8.23 -1.64
N GLU A 17 -1.77 9.12 -0.89
CA GLU A 17 -0.53 9.80 -1.25
C GLU A 17 0.55 9.36 -0.27
N LEU A 18 1.69 8.93 -0.82
CA LEU A 18 2.79 8.41 -0.04
C LEU A 18 3.93 9.42 0.01
N PHE A 19 4.38 9.71 1.22
CA PHE A 19 5.50 10.62 1.48
C PHE A 19 6.63 9.89 2.21
N VAL A 20 7.87 10.23 1.85
CA VAL A 20 9.10 9.87 2.57
C VAL A 20 9.79 11.17 2.93
N ASP A 21 10.05 11.39 4.22
CA ASP A 21 10.69 12.62 4.73
C ASP A 21 10.05 13.90 4.13
N SER A 22 8.71 13.95 4.18
CA SER A 22 7.86 15.02 3.64
C SER A 22 7.91 15.23 2.12
N THR A 23 8.65 14.39 1.39
CA THR A 23 8.71 14.40 -0.08
C THR A 23 7.67 13.44 -0.65
N PHE A 24 6.81 13.92 -1.55
CA PHE A 24 5.87 13.08 -2.28
C PHE A 24 6.63 12.05 -3.15
N VAL A 25 6.27 10.78 -3.02
CA VAL A 25 6.91 9.68 -3.74
C VAL A 25 6.01 9.12 -4.83
N CYS A 26 4.77 8.77 -4.49
CA CYS A 26 3.78 8.22 -5.42
C CYS A 26 2.40 8.20 -4.80
N TYR A 27 1.40 7.83 -5.59
CA TYR A 27 0.09 7.48 -5.07
C TYR A 27 0.05 6.02 -4.63
N THR A 28 -0.99 5.66 -3.87
CA THR A 28 -1.30 4.28 -3.49
C THR A 28 -2.76 3.96 -3.75
N ILE A 29 -3.04 2.68 -3.95
CA ILE A 29 -4.38 2.12 -3.95
C ILE A 29 -4.47 0.97 -2.94
N GLU A 30 -5.61 0.88 -2.27
CA GLU A 30 -5.92 -0.10 -1.23
C GLU A 30 -7.40 -0.49 -1.31
N LEU A 31 -7.80 -1.51 -0.55
CA LEU A 31 -9.21 -1.85 -0.35
C LEU A 31 -9.94 -0.74 0.44
N PRO A 32 -11.29 -0.74 0.47
CA PRO A 32 -12.04 0.16 1.35
C PRO A 32 -11.65 -0.01 2.82
N TRP A 33 -11.92 1.01 3.64
CA TRP A 33 -11.83 0.87 5.09
C TRP A 33 -13.03 0.06 5.59
N LEU A 34 -12.75 -1.08 6.24
CA LEU A 34 -13.73 -1.95 6.87
C LEU A 34 -13.21 -2.35 8.25
N ASP A 35 -12.92 -1.34 9.09
CA ASP A 35 -12.47 -1.49 10.47
C ASP A 35 -11.25 -2.41 10.61
N ASN A 36 -10.27 -2.22 9.73
CA ASN A 36 -9.03 -2.99 9.72
C ASN A 36 -9.22 -4.51 9.58
N LYS A 37 -10.38 -4.97 9.09
CA LYS A 37 -10.68 -6.41 8.90
C LYS A 37 -9.68 -7.07 7.96
N ARG A 38 -9.22 -8.26 8.37
CA ARG A 38 -8.22 -9.04 7.64
C ARG A 38 -8.70 -9.36 6.22
N SER A 39 -7.81 -9.20 5.25
CA SER A 39 -8.00 -9.53 3.82
C SER A 39 -8.99 -8.67 3.04
N ILE A 40 -9.83 -7.87 3.70
CA ILE A 40 -10.89 -7.10 3.05
C ILE A 40 -10.82 -5.59 3.30
N SER A 41 -9.99 -5.15 4.25
CA SER A 41 -9.81 -3.73 4.60
C SER A 41 -8.42 -3.22 4.23
N CYS A 42 -8.31 -1.91 3.96
CA CYS A 42 -7.04 -1.19 4.15
C CYS A 42 -6.65 -1.13 5.64
N ILE A 43 -5.40 -0.71 5.91
CA ILE A 43 -4.86 -0.61 7.28
C ILE A 43 -5.11 0.79 7.86
N PRO A 44 -4.99 1.00 9.19
CA PRO A 44 -5.28 2.28 9.82
C PRO A 44 -4.41 3.41 9.26
N GLU A 45 -4.85 4.65 9.43
CA GLU A 45 -4.03 5.81 9.07
C GLU A 45 -2.83 5.96 10.01
N GLY A 46 -1.71 6.43 9.47
CA GLY A 46 -0.52 6.65 10.26
C GLY A 46 0.78 6.64 9.47
N ARG A 47 1.87 6.62 10.23
CA ARG A 47 3.23 6.52 9.72
C ARG A 47 3.75 5.11 9.97
N TYR A 48 4.34 4.52 8.95
CA TYR A 48 4.82 3.15 9.02
C TYR A 48 6.29 3.05 8.64
N LEU A 49 6.98 2.09 9.24
CA LEU A 49 8.34 1.76 8.84
C LEU A 49 8.29 0.65 7.77
N LEU A 50 8.86 0.93 6.60
CA LEU A 50 9.05 -0.06 5.55
C LEU A 50 10.40 -0.74 5.74
N ALA A 51 10.36 -2.08 5.65
CA ALA A 51 11.52 -2.94 5.74
C ALA A 51 11.57 -3.90 4.55
N LYS A 52 12.76 -4.10 3.99
CA LYS A 52 13.01 -5.11 2.96
C LYS A 52 13.27 -6.44 3.66
N ARG A 53 12.52 -7.48 3.29
CA ARG A 53 12.66 -8.82 3.87
C ARG A 53 12.66 -9.88 2.77
N TYR A 54 13.37 -10.97 3.01
CA TYR A 54 13.29 -12.17 2.19
C TYR A 54 12.35 -13.22 2.82
N SER A 55 11.56 -13.92 2.00
CA SER A 55 10.84 -15.13 2.41
C SER A 55 10.79 -16.14 1.27
N LYS A 56 10.69 -17.45 1.57
CA LYS A 56 10.59 -18.49 0.53
C LYS A 56 9.41 -18.27 -0.43
N ARG A 57 8.28 -17.77 0.09
CA ARG A 57 7.04 -17.59 -0.69
C ARG A 57 7.06 -16.37 -1.61
N PHE A 58 7.62 -15.25 -1.15
CA PHE A 58 7.55 -13.96 -1.86
C PHE A 58 8.91 -13.41 -2.29
N ALA A 59 9.98 -14.20 -2.11
CA ALA A 59 11.36 -13.75 -2.26
C ALA A 59 11.59 -12.42 -1.52
N TRP A 60 12.30 -11.48 -2.14
CA TRP A 60 12.49 -10.12 -1.65
C TRP A 60 11.21 -9.30 -1.79
N HIS A 61 10.67 -8.84 -0.67
CA HIS A 61 9.46 -8.03 -0.60
C HIS A 61 9.64 -6.84 0.35
N VAL A 62 8.78 -5.85 0.18
CA VAL A 62 8.70 -4.68 1.05
C VAL A 62 7.56 -4.90 2.02
N TRP A 63 7.90 -5.06 3.29
CA TRP A 63 6.99 -5.27 4.38
C TRP A 63 6.58 -3.91 4.98
N VAL A 64 5.44 -3.84 5.68
CA VAL A 64 5.03 -2.71 6.53
C VAL A 64 5.11 -3.13 8.01
N GLN A 65 5.94 -2.45 8.82
CA GLN A 65 6.15 -2.75 10.26
C GLN A 65 5.00 -2.27 11.13
N ASP A 66 4.77 -3.02 12.21
CA ASP A 66 4.00 -2.60 13.39
C ASP A 66 2.62 -2.03 13.08
N VAL A 67 1.92 -2.65 12.13
CA VAL A 67 0.53 -2.29 11.82
C VAL A 67 -0.36 -2.72 12.99
N PRO A 68 -1.09 -1.79 13.65
CA PRO A 68 -1.95 -2.14 14.78
C PRO A 68 -2.97 -3.21 14.40
N GLY A 69 -3.03 -4.30 15.16
CA GLY A 69 -3.98 -5.41 14.97
C GLY A 69 -3.81 -6.22 13.67
N ARG A 70 -2.76 -5.99 12.87
CA ARG A 70 -2.53 -6.68 11.60
C ARG A 70 -1.06 -7.05 11.41
N SER A 71 -0.84 -8.11 10.64
CA SER A 71 0.49 -8.55 10.23
C SER A 71 0.47 -8.96 8.77
N GLY A 72 1.67 -9.12 8.19
CA GLY A 72 1.83 -9.57 6.80
C GLY A 72 1.39 -8.55 5.75
N ILE A 73 1.37 -7.26 6.10
CA ILE A 73 1.03 -6.19 5.17
C ILE A 73 2.25 -5.86 4.33
N LEU A 74 2.07 -5.85 3.02
CA LEU A 74 3.14 -5.65 2.05
C LEU A 74 2.85 -4.46 1.14
N PHE A 75 3.93 -3.84 0.66
CA PHE A 75 3.89 -3.07 -0.58
C PHE A 75 4.17 -4.02 -1.74
N HIS A 76 3.27 -4.07 -2.72
CA HIS A 76 3.52 -4.81 -3.96
C HIS A 76 2.79 -4.19 -5.15
N PRO A 77 3.24 -4.44 -6.39
CA PRO A 77 2.53 -3.96 -7.57
C PRO A 77 1.11 -4.54 -7.66
N ALA A 78 0.14 -3.68 -7.92
CA ALA A 78 -1.22 -3.99 -8.36
C ALA A 78 -1.83 -2.72 -8.98
N ASN A 79 -2.77 -2.86 -9.91
CA ASN A 79 -3.44 -1.72 -10.56
C ASN A 79 -4.94 -1.65 -10.23
N THR A 80 -5.52 -2.74 -9.71
CA THR A 80 -6.91 -2.81 -9.24
C THR A 80 -6.98 -3.47 -7.87
N ALA A 81 -7.24 -2.67 -6.84
CA ALA A 81 -7.22 -3.12 -5.45
C ALA A 81 -8.14 -4.31 -5.17
N SER A 82 -9.39 -4.23 -5.62
CA SER A 82 -10.41 -5.27 -5.38
C SER A 82 -10.12 -6.63 -6.03
N LYS A 83 -9.27 -6.66 -7.07
CA LYS A 83 -8.90 -7.89 -7.79
C LYS A 83 -7.59 -8.50 -7.29
N GLU A 84 -6.66 -7.66 -6.85
CA GLU A 84 -5.27 -8.05 -6.67
C GLU A 84 -4.78 -7.94 -5.22
N LEU A 85 -5.51 -7.19 -4.35
CA LEU A 85 -5.11 -6.96 -2.96
C LEU A 85 -5.97 -7.76 -1.98
N ARG A 86 -5.33 -8.16 -0.88
CA ARG A 86 -5.99 -8.74 0.31
C ARG A 86 -5.59 -7.95 1.56
N GLY A 87 -5.78 -6.63 1.49
CA GLY A 87 -5.39 -5.66 2.51
C GLY A 87 -3.92 -5.24 2.50
N CYS A 88 -3.17 -5.56 1.42
CA CYS A 88 -1.87 -4.97 1.13
C CYS A 88 -2.03 -3.58 0.51
N ILE A 89 -0.91 -2.90 0.25
CA ILE A 89 -0.86 -1.56 -0.33
C ILE A 89 -0.15 -1.64 -1.68
N ALA A 90 -0.74 -1.04 -2.72
CA ALA A 90 -0.09 -0.98 -4.03
C ALA A 90 0.28 0.46 -4.40
N PRO A 91 1.59 0.76 -4.59
CA PRO A 91 2.00 2.05 -5.12
C PRO A 91 1.67 2.13 -6.61
N VAL A 92 1.20 3.28 -7.07
CA VAL A 92 0.85 3.59 -8.47
C VAL A 92 1.37 4.98 -8.86
N THR A 93 1.60 5.21 -10.15
CA THR A 93 2.04 6.53 -10.63
C THR A 93 0.86 7.46 -10.87
N LEU A 94 -0.29 6.91 -11.26
CA LEU A 94 -1.52 7.66 -11.55
C LEU A 94 -2.71 6.97 -10.89
N LEU A 95 -3.65 7.78 -10.41
CA LEU A 95 -4.96 7.32 -9.94
C LEU A 95 -5.96 7.38 -11.10
N LEU A 96 -6.73 6.30 -11.27
CA LEU A 96 -7.77 6.17 -12.31
C LEU A 96 -9.19 6.05 -11.72
N GLY A 97 -9.30 5.94 -10.40
CA GLY A 97 -10.56 5.81 -9.68
C GLY A 97 -10.33 5.30 -8.26
N LEU A 98 -11.40 5.08 -7.51
CA LEU A 98 -11.31 4.51 -6.16
C LEU A 98 -10.72 3.09 -6.22
N GLY A 99 -9.59 2.87 -5.54
CA GLY A 99 -8.88 1.60 -5.55
C GLY A 99 -8.32 1.20 -6.92
N ARG A 100 -8.18 2.14 -7.87
CA ARG A 100 -7.72 1.87 -9.23
C ARG A 100 -6.63 2.86 -9.64
N GLY A 101 -5.56 2.35 -10.22
CA GLY A 101 -4.44 3.15 -10.69
C GLY A 101 -3.65 2.45 -11.79
N SER A 102 -2.56 3.07 -12.23
CA SER A 102 -1.70 2.53 -13.29
C SER A 102 -0.21 2.67 -12.97
N SER A 103 0.60 1.92 -13.73
CA SER A 103 2.06 1.94 -13.65
C SER A 103 2.63 1.53 -12.29
N SER A 104 1.97 0.59 -11.59
CA SER A 104 2.37 0.16 -10.24
C SER A 104 3.79 -0.41 -10.14
N ARG A 105 4.26 -1.12 -11.17
CA ARG A 105 5.65 -1.63 -11.19
C ARG A 105 6.69 -0.49 -11.23
N ALA A 106 6.39 0.59 -11.95
CA ALA A 106 7.26 1.76 -12.01
C ALA A 106 7.31 2.48 -10.66
N ALA A 107 6.15 2.69 -10.03
CA ALA A 107 6.06 3.24 -8.69
C ALA A 107 6.76 2.34 -7.65
N PHE A 108 6.56 1.02 -7.71
CA PHE A 108 7.15 0.06 -6.79
C PHE A 108 8.69 0.02 -6.84
N ARG A 109 9.30 0.27 -8.01
CA ARG A 109 10.76 0.34 -8.15
C ARG A 109 11.41 1.39 -7.25
N LYS A 110 10.67 2.43 -6.83
CA LYS A 110 11.15 3.45 -5.88
C LYS A 110 11.49 2.87 -4.50
N PHE A 111 10.92 1.71 -4.15
CA PHE A 111 11.10 1.04 -2.85
C PHE A 111 12.03 -0.18 -2.90
N ARG A 112 12.64 -0.47 -4.05
CA ARG A 112 13.52 -1.65 -4.23
C ARG A 112 14.99 -1.42 -3.83
N LYS A 113 15.38 -0.16 -3.63
CA LYS A 113 16.74 0.25 -3.25
C LYS A 113 17.04 -0.21 -1.83
#